data_AF-A0A8I6YKI1-F1
#
_entry.id   AF-A0A8I6YKI1-F1
#
_cell.length_a   1.000
_cell.length_b   1.000
_cell.length_c   1.000
_cell.angle_alpha   90.00
_cell.angle_beta   90.00
_cell.angle_gamma   90.00
#
_symmetry.space_group_name_H-M   'P 1'
#
loop_
_entity.id
_entity.type
_entity.pdbx_description
1 polymer ?
#
loop_
_entity_poly.entity_id
_entity_poly.type
_entity_poly.pdbx_seq_one_letter_code
_entity_poly.pdbx_strand_id
1 'polypeptide(L)' 'MGRSEATGAAPGSTKASWPEVVGWPERDAALKISRDRPDVFISYIHGTGPWPPGPHPWRVVVVSDAATGVVVQTPVLG' A
#
# COMPACT_ATOMS: atom_id res chain seq x y z
N MET A 1 3.82 -29.14 2.90
CA MET A 1 4.09 -27.84 3.56
C MET A 1 4.34 -26.81 2.46
N GLY A 2 3.31 -26.44 1.70
CA GLY A 2 2.44 -25.31 2.04
C GLY A 2 2.89 -24.08 1.25
N ARG A 3 2.91 -24.17 -0.08
CA ARG A 3 3.14 -23.02 -0.96
C ARG A 3 1.88 -22.16 -0.89
N SER A 4 1.90 -21.11 -0.09
CA SER A 4 0.82 -20.12 -0.05
C SER A 4 0.75 -19.45 -1.42
N GLU A 5 -0.31 -19.77 -2.13
CA GLU A 5 -0.63 -19.35 -3.47
C GLU A 5 -0.77 -17.83 -3.49
N ALA A 6 0.11 -17.15 -4.21
CA ALA A 6 -0.12 -15.76 -4.59
C ALA A 6 -1.27 -15.77 -5.62
N THR A 7 -2.50 -15.71 -5.11
CA THR A 7 -3.73 -15.60 -5.88
C THR A 7 -3.58 -14.47 -6.90
N GLY A 8 -3.80 -14.83 -8.17
CA GLY A 8 -3.69 -13.94 -9.31
C GLY A 8 -4.53 -12.67 -9.14
N ALA A 9 -3.92 -11.53 -9.43
CA ALA A 9 -4.64 -10.30 -9.67
C ALA A 9 -5.34 -10.42 -11.04
N ALA A 10 -6.63 -10.71 -11.01
CA ALA A 10 -7.50 -10.60 -12.18
C ALA A 10 -7.63 -9.13 -12.62
N PRO A 11 -7.77 -8.85 -13.94
CA PRO A 11 -8.02 -7.49 -14.42
C PRO A 11 -9.42 -7.05 -13.97
N GLY A 12 -9.46 -6.10 -13.03
CA GLY A 12 -10.66 -5.71 -12.28
C GLY A 12 -10.49 -5.77 -10.76
N SER A 13 -9.26 -5.63 -10.25
CA SER A 13 -8.93 -5.82 -8.84
C SER A 13 -9.68 -4.82 -7.94
N THR A 14 -10.75 -5.28 -7.27
CA THR A 14 -11.49 -4.60 -6.17
C THR A 14 -10.62 -4.40 -4.92
N LYS A 15 -9.31 -4.56 -5.04
CA LYS A 15 -8.39 -4.49 -3.92
C LYS A 15 -8.30 -3.05 -3.42
N ALA A 16 -8.81 -2.85 -2.22
CA ALA A 16 -8.82 -1.58 -1.50
C ALA A 16 -7.85 -1.56 -0.31
N SER A 17 -7.13 -2.65 -0.05
CA SER A 17 -6.23 -2.79 1.09
C SER A 17 -5.05 -3.73 0.78
N TRP A 18 -3.89 -3.43 1.35
CA TRP A 18 -2.65 -4.20 1.17
C TRP A 18 -2.04 -4.63 2.52
N PRO A 19 -2.69 -5.50 3.31
CA PRO A 19 -2.11 -5.95 4.59
C PRO A 19 -0.78 -6.69 4.42
N GLU A 20 -0.52 -7.26 3.24
CA GLU A 20 0.68 -8.06 2.98
C GLU A 20 1.97 -7.23 2.83
N VAL A 21 1.86 -5.92 2.58
CA VAL A 21 3.04 -5.05 2.44
C VAL A 21 3.46 -4.42 3.77
N VAL A 22 2.75 -4.70 4.86
CA VAL A 22 3.18 -4.31 6.21
C VAL A 22 4.46 -5.06 6.56
N GLY A 23 5.47 -4.32 7.04
CA GLY A 23 6.80 -4.85 7.27
C GLY A 23 7.72 -4.81 6.03
N TRP A 24 7.23 -4.37 4.87
CA TRP A 24 8.06 -4.22 3.67
C TRP A 24 8.69 -2.83 3.61
N PRO A 25 9.82 -2.68 2.90
CA PRO A 25 10.30 -1.36 2.50
C PRO A 25 9.23 -0.61 1.71
N GLU A 26 9.06 0.69 1.99
CA GLU A 26 8.08 1.56 1.32
C GLU A 26 8.11 1.44 -0.21
N ARG A 27 9.31 1.39 -0.80
CA ARG A 27 9.51 1.26 -2.25
C ARG A 27 8.92 -0.05 -2.80
N ASP A 28 9.12 -1.16 -2.10
CA ASP A 28 8.62 -2.47 -2.53
C ASP A 28 7.09 -2.55 -2.36
N ALA A 29 6.58 -1.96 -1.27
CA ALA A 29 5.14 -1.80 -1.04
C ALA A 29 4.50 -0.99 -2.16
N ALA A 30 5.11 0.14 -2.55
CA ALA A 30 4.62 0.98 -3.63
C ALA A 30 4.59 0.25 -4.97
N LEU A 31 5.65 -0.48 -5.30
CA LEU A 31 5.71 -1.28 -6.52
C LEU A 31 4.60 -2.34 -6.55
N LYS A 32 4.29 -2.97 -5.41
CA LYS A 32 3.19 -3.93 -5.29
C LYS A 32 1.83 -3.25 -5.51
N ILE A 33 1.60 -2.10 -4.89
CA ILE A 33 0.36 -1.34 -5.04
C ILE A 33 0.16 -0.89 -6.48
N SER A 34 1.19 -0.32 -7.13
CA SER A 34 1.11 0.09 -8.54
C SER A 34 0.87 -1.07 -9.50
N ARG A 35 1.38 -2.27 -9.19
CA ARG A 35 1.11 -3.49 -9.98
C ARG A 35 -0.32 -4.00 -9.79
N ASP A 36 -0.81 -3.97 -8.56
CA ASP A 36 -2.16 -4.45 -8.22
C ASP A 36 -3.25 -3.49 -8.71
N ARG A 37 -2.99 -2.18 -8.62
CA ARG A 37 -3.86 -1.08 -9.02
C ARG A 37 -3.00 0.02 -9.66
N PRO A 38 -2.83 0.00 -10.99
CA PRO A 38 -2.16 1.10 -11.69
C PRO A 38 -3.00 2.39 -11.72
N ASP A 39 -4.30 2.29 -11.44
CA ASP A 39 -5.25 3.42 -11.49
C ASP A 39 -5.26 4.31 -10.24
N VAL A 40 -4.43 4.00 -9.22
CA VAL A 40 -4.43 4.71 -7.93
C VAL A 40 -3.12 5.46 -7.72
N PHE A 41 -3.21 6.57 -6.98
CA PHE A 41 -2.09 7.39 -6.57
C PHE A 41 -1.61 6.97 -5.19
N ILE A 42 -0.30 6.85 -5.03
CA ILE A 42 0.31 6.49 -3.75
C ILE A 42 0.74 7.77 -3.05
N SER A 43 0.29 7.98 -1.81
CA SER A 43 0.76 9.04 -0.92
C SER A 43 1.55 8.44 0.22
N TYR A 44 2.73 8.99 0.47
CA TYR A 44 3.64 8.50 1.49
C TYR A 44 3.55 9.38 2.73
N ILE A 45 3.40 8.74 3.88
CA ILE A 45 3.50 9.38 5.20
C ILE A 45 4.64 8.70 5.94
N HIS A 46 5.66 9.48 6.27
CA HIS A 46 6.78 9.00 7.08
C HIS A 46 6.52 9.37 8.55
N GLY A 47 6.40 8.37 9.42
CA GLY A 47 6.10 8.52 10.84
C GLY A 47 4.76 9.20 11.09
N THR A 48 4.78 10.33 11.81
CA THR A 48 3.60 11.14 12.15
C THR A 48 3.42 12.34 11.20
N GLY A 49 3.85 12.19 9.94
CA GLY A 49 3.71 13.22 8.92
C GLY A 49 2.26 13.67 8.71
N PRO A 50 2.06 14.85 8.08
CA PRO A 50 0.72 15.40 7.86
C PRO A 50 -0.10 14.47 6.98
N TRP A 51 -1.34 14.19 7.41
CA TRP A 51 -2.28 13.39 6.63
C TRP A 51 -2.68 14.17 5.36
N PRO A 52 -2.78 13.50 4.18
CA PRO A 52 -3.22 14.14 2.95
C PRO A 52 -4.58 14.83 3.12
N PRO A 53 -4.80 16.01 2.50
CA PRO A 53 -6.07 16.70 2.61
C PRO A 53 -7.17 15.93 1.87
N GLY A 54 -8.24 15.63 2.62
CA GLY A 54 -9.51 15.10 2.12
C GLY A 54 -9.48 13.64 1.64
N PRO A 55 -10.62 12.92 1.73
CA PRO A 55 -10.75 11.58 1.17
C PRO A 55 -10.55 11.63 -0.35
N HIS A 56 -9.76 10.70 -0.88
CA HIS A 56 -9.54 10.54 -2.31
C HIS A 56 -9.81 9.08 -2.70
N PRO A 57 -10.86 8.80 -3.51
CA PRO A 57 -11.27 7.44 -3.85
C PRO A 57 -10.24 6.67 -4.71
N TRP A 58 -9.23 7.37 -5.22
CA TRP A 58 -8.11 6.81 -5.99
C TRP A 58 -6.75 7.01 -5.30
N ARG A 59 -6.71 7.29 -3.99
CA ARG A 59 -5.46 7.48 -3.24
C ARG A 59 -5.25 6.32 -2.29
N VAL A 60 -4.04 5.77 -2.28
CA VAL A 60 -3.59 4.80 -1.27
C VAL A 60 -2.57 5.50 -0.39
N VAL A 61 -2.82 5.50 0.92
CA VAL A 61 -1.91 6.09 1.90
C VAL A 61 -0.99 4.99 2.44
N VAL A 62 0.31 5.16 2.25
CA VAL A 62 1.36 4.27 2.75
C VAL A 62 2.03 4.96 3.93
N VAL A 63 1.84 4.42 5.13
CA VAL A 63 2.51 4.91 6.34
C VAL A 63 3.74 4.05 6.61
N SER A 64 4.91 4.66 6.49
CA SER A 64 6.19 4.04 6.81
C SER A 64 6.80 4.65 8.07
N ASP A 65 7.55 3.85 8.82
CA ASP A 65 8.34 4.34 9.94
C ASP A 65 9.48 5.23 9.42
N ALA A 66 9.64 6.41 10.02
CA ALA A 66 10.61 7.40 9.54
C ALA A 66 12.08 6.99 9.79
N ALA A 67 12.34 6.10 10.76
CA ALA A 67 13.69 5.65 11.08
C ALA A 67 14.15 4.47 10.20
N THR A 68 13.22 3.58 9.85
CA THR A 68 13.51 2.32 9.14
C THR A 68 13.03 2.32 7.69
N GLY A 69 12.12 3.21 7.30
CA GLY A 69 11.51 3.24 5.97
C GLY A 69 10.57 2.07 5.70
N VAL A 70 10.14 1.36 6.74
CA VAL A 70 9.31 0.16 6.64
C VAL A 70 7.85 0.52 6.84
N VAL A 71 6.94 -0.06 6.04
CA VAL A 71 5.50 0.14 6.18
C VAL A 71 5.03 -0.43 7.52
N VAL A 72 4.49 0.43 8.38
CA VAL A 72 4.02 0.05 9.72
C VAL A 72 2.50 -0.08 9.81
N GLN A 73 1.78 0.39 8.79
CA GLN A 73 0.32 0.34 8.73
C GLN A 73 -0.14 -0.22 7.39
N THR A 74 -1.23 -0.99 7.43
CA THR A 74 -1.86 -1.51 6.21
C THR A 74 -2.29 -0.37 5.29
N PRO A 75 -1.73 -0.27 4.08
CA PRO A 75 -2.19 0.72 3.11
C PRO A 75 -3.62 0.42 2.68
N VAL A 76 -4.44 1.46 2.66
CA VAL A 76 -5.85 1.41 2.26
C VAL A 76 -6.14 2.48 1.23
N LEU A 77 -7.06 2.16 0.31
CA LEU A 77 -7.62 3.09 -0.66
C LEU A 77 -8.62 4.01 0.06
N GLY A 78 -8.36 5.32 0.10
CA GLY A 78 -9.22 6.30 0.78
C GLY A 78 -8.58 7.66 0.99
#